data_AF-A0AAD2JHS9-F1
#
_entry.id   AF-A0AAD2JHS9-F1
#
_cell.length_a   1.000
_cell.length_b   1.000
_cell.length_c   1.000
_cell.angle_alpha   90.00
_cell.angle_beta   90.00
_cell.angle_gamma   90.00
#
_symmetry.space_group_name_H-M   'P 1'
#
loop_
_entity.id
_entity.type
_entity.pdbx_description
1 polymer ?
#
loop_
_entity_poly.entity_id
_entity_poly.type
_entity_poly.pdbx_seq_one_letter_code
_entity_poly.pdbx_strand_id
1 'polypeptide(L)'
;MVPTMPKLFQETENDARTGGSLFHAYFTNPTILGSAATLNAFLDLTPYVRDSQYSDWVALRTHVTSFEEKIYIILLEGDTHAFFNRKDVLEHFGLEPPRT
;
A
#
# COMPACT_ATOMS: atom_id res chain seq x y z
N MET A 1 21.42 -3.05 14.68
CA MET A 1 21.17 -1.67 14.23
C MET A 1 19.88 -1.72 13.42
N VAL A 2 18.80 -1.09 13.89
CA VAL A 2 17.51 -1.13 13.18
C VAL A 2 17.64 -0.23 11.94
N PRO A 3 17.39 -0.72 10.71
CA PRO A 3 17.46 0.11 9.52
C PRO A 3 16.46 1.26 9.66
N THR A 4 16.87 2.47 9.33
CA THR A 4 15.91 3.57 9.16
C THR A 4 15.03 3.24 7.95
N MET A 5 13.73 3.54 8.03
CA MET A 5 12.73 3.28 6.96
C MET A 5 13.19 3.63 5.52
N PRO A 6 13.95 4.73 5.28
CA PRO A 6 14.45 5.05 3.94
C PRO A 6 15.40 3.99 3.35
N LYS A 7 16.17 3.29 4.20
CA LYS A 7 17.14 2.28 3.78
C LYS A 7 16.46 0.97 3.37
N LEU A 8 15.44 0.54 4.12
CA LEU A 8 14.67 -0.66 3.82
C LEU A 8 13.94 -0.56 2.47
N PHE A 9 13.40 0.62 2.17
CA PHE A 9 12.73 0.87 0.89
C PHE A 9 13.69 0.74 -0.30
N GLN A 10 14.88 1.36 -0.21
CA GLN A 10 15.89 1.25 -1.27
C GLN A 10 16.41 -0.18 -1.46
N GLU A 11 16.61 -0.93 -0.37
CA GLU A 11 17.02 -2.34 -0.44
C GLU A 11 15.94 -3.21 -1.10
N THR A 12 14.68 -2.98 -0.74
CA THR A 12 13.51 -3.66 -1.32
C THR A 12 13.37 -3.38 -2.82
N GLU A 13 13.46 -2.11 -3.22
CA GLU A 13 13.35 -1.73 -4.63
C GLU A 13 14.50 -2.33 -5.46
N ASN A 14 15.72 -2.34 -4.92
CA ASN A 14 16.87 -2.94 -5.59
C ASN A 14 16.75 -4.47 -5.71
N ASP A 15 16.33 -5.17 -4.64
CA ASP A 15 16.13 -6.64 -4.68
C ASP A 15 15.04 -7.00 -5.69
N ALA A 16 13.89 -6.31 -5.65
CA ALA A 16 12.79 -6.55 -6.56
C ALA A 16 13.15 -6.25 -8.04
N ARG A 17 13.93 -5.19 -8.31
CA ARG A 17 14.39 -4.85 -9.67
C ARG A 17 15.45 -5.80 -10.22
N THR A 18 16.32 -6.32 -9.35
CA THR A 18 17.43 -7.19 -9.77
C THR A 18 17.04 -8.66 -9.85
N GLY A 19 15.81 -9.01 -9.46
CA GLY A 19 15.41 -10.41 -9.27
C GLY A 19 16.21 -11.07 -8.16
N GLY A 20 16.67 -10.27 -7.20
CA GLY A 20 17.41 -10.74 -6.04
C GLY A 20 16.53 -11.62 -5.15
N SER A 21 17.18 -12.49 -4.38
CA SER A 21 16.55 -13.47 -3.51
C SER A 21 16.63 -13.10 -2.03
N LEU A 22 16.83 -11.81 -1.72
CA LEU A 22 16.97 -11.36 -0.33
C LEU A 22 15.63 -11.46 0.41
N PHE A 23 14.51 -11.22 -0.28
CA PHE A 23 13.19 -11.25 0.33
C PHE A 23 12.17 -12.04 -0.49
N HIS A 24 11.36 -12.83 0.20
CA HIS A 24 10.25 -13.58 -0.42
C HIS A 24 8.97 -12.74 -0.54
N ALA A 25 8.83 -11.69 0.27
CA ALA A 25 7.67 -10.81 0.32
C ALA A 25 8.06 -9.45 0.92
N TYR A 26 7.27 -8.43 0.62
CA TYR A 26 7.52 -7.04 1.03
C TYR A 26 6.26 -6.39 1.59
N PHE A 27 6.45 -5.53 2.59
CA PHE A 27 5.45 -4.53 2.96
C PHE A 27 5.72 -3.28 2.15
N THR A 28 4.72 -2.82 1.39
CA THR A 28 4.90 -1.67 0.50
C THR A 28 3.68 -0.77 0.47
N ASN A 29 3.92 0.51 0.20
CA ASN A 29 2.86 1.45 -0.12
C ASN A 29 2.30 1.14 -1.53
N PRO A 30 0.97 1.11 -1.73
CA PRO A 30 0.39 0.89 -3.06
C PRO A 30 0.79 1.93 -4.11
N THR A 31 1.31 3.11 -3.73
CA THR A 31 1.73 4.15 -4.69
C THR A 31 2.83 3.70 -5.65
N ILE A 32 3.64 2.69 -5.28
CA ILE A 32 4.72 2.19 -6.15
C ILE A 32 4.24 1.13 -7.15
N LEU A 33 2.99 0.69 -7.05
CA LEU A 33 2.49 -0.50 -7.75
C LEU A 33 2.68 -0.39 -9.27
N GLY A 34 2.32 0.74 -9.88
CA GLY A 34 2.45 0.91 -11.33
C GLY A 34 3.90 0.73 -11.80
N SER A 35 4.85 1.36 -11.12
CA SER A 35 6.28 1.20 -11.44
C SER A 35 6.78 -0.22 -11.24
N ALA A 36 6.39 -0.88 -10.13
CA ALA A 36 6.79 -2.26 -9.86
C ALA A 36 6.20 -3.24 -10.89
N ALA A 37 4.95 -3.05 -11.30
CA ALA A 37 4.29 -3.88 -12.31
C ALA A 37 4.94 -3.72 -13.69
N THR A 38 5.20 -2.48 -14.14
CA THR A 38 5.86 -2.21 -15.43
C THR A 38 7.29 -2.76 -15.49
N LEU A 39 8.00 -2.80 -14.36
CA LEU A 39 9.35 -3.36 -14.27
C LEU A 39 9.37 -4.88 -14.05
N ASN A 40 8.20 -5.54 -14.02
CA ASN A 40 8.07 -6.96 -13.71
C ASN A 40 8.74 -7.34 -12.37
N ALA A 41 8.74 -6.41 -11.41
CA ALA A 41 9.38 -6.57 -10.11
C ALA A 41 8.50 -7.33 -9.12
N PHE A 42 7.17 -7.35 -9.34
CA PHE A 42 6.20 -8.07 -8.52
C PHE A 42 5.57 -9.24 -9.28
N LEU A 43 5.28 -10.30 -8.54
CA LEU A 43 4.56 -11.48 -9.03
C LEU A 43 3.09 -11.12 -9.30
N ASP A 44 2.57 -11.56 -10.44
CA ASP A 44 1.13 -11.55 -10.70
C ASP A 44 0.42 -12.56 -9.78
N LEU A 45 -0.33 -12.03 -8.83
CA LEU A 45 -1.06 -12.81 -7.82
C LEU A 45 -2.44 -13.26 -8.30
N THR A 46 -2.91 -12.79 -9.45
CA THR A 46 -4.25 -13.05 -9.97
C THR A 46 -4.63 -14.54 -9.95
N PRO A 47 -3.77 -15.48 -10.42
CA PRO A 47 -4.11 -16.91 -10.42
C PRO A 47 -4.27 -17.51 -9.03
N TYR A 48 -3.66 -16.92 -8.00
CA TYR A 48 -3.66 -17.46 -6.65
C TYR A 48 -4.80 -16.92 -5.79
N VAL A 49 -5.32 -15.75 -6.13
CA VAL A 49 -6.26 -15.01 -5.29
C VAL A 49 -7.70 -15.12 -5.81
N ARG A 50 -7.90 -15.20 -7.13
CA ARG A 50 -9.23 -15.16 -7.76
C ARG A 50 -10.19 -16.24 -7.23
N ASP A 51 -9.67 -17.43 -6.94
CA ASP A 51 -10.46 -18.56 -6.44
C ASP A 51 -10.23 -18.83 -4.95
N SER A 52 -9.59 -17.90 -4.23
CA SER A 52 -9.31 -18.05 -2.81
C SER A 52 -10.51 -17.63 -1.95
N GLN A 53 -10.59 -18.16 -0.73
CA GLN A 53 -11.55 -17.70 0.29
C GLN A 53 -11.41 -16.22 0.67
N TYR A 54 -10.37 -15.54 0.18
CA TYR A 54 -10.08 -14.13 0.43
C TYR A 54 -10.35 -13.24 -0.80
N SER A 55 -11.01 -13.78 -1.84
CA SER A 55 -11.36 -13.04 -3.07
C SER A 55 -12.05 -11.71 -2.77
N ASP A 56 -12.96 -11.69 -1.79
CA ASP A 56 -13.76 -10.52 -1.42
C ASP A 56 -12.90 -9.43 -0.74
N TRP A 57 -11.88 -9.83 0.01
CA TRP A 57 -10.94 -8.91 0.65
C TRP A 57 -10.03 -8.22 -0.36
N VAL A 58 -9.69 -8.93 -1.44
CA VAL A 58 -8.88 -8.38 -2.54
C VAL A 58 -9.74 -7.53 -3.48
N ALA A 59 -11.02 -7.86 -3.63
CA ALA A 59 -11.97 -7.06 -4.41
C ALA A 59 -12.25 -5.67 -3.81
N LEU A 60 -12.03 -5.46 -2.50
CA LEU A 60 -12.44 -4.24 -1.81
C LEU A 60 -11.66 -2.98 -2.22
N ARG A 61 -10.51 -3.10 -2.89
CA ARG A 61 -9.70 -1.94 -3.34
C ARG A 61 -8.94 -2.20 -4.64
N THR A 62 -9.66 -2.46 -5.72
CA THR A 62 -9.10 -2.70 -7.06
C THR A 62 -8.07 -1.65 -7.52
N HIS A 63 -8.19 -0.38 -7.12
CA HIS A 63 -7.26 0.66 -7.52
C HIS A 63 -5.90 0.64 -6.81
N VAL A 64 -5.78 -0.01 -5.64
CA VAL A 64 -4.53 0.00 -4.86
C VAL A 64 -3.79 -1.33 -4.94
N THR A 65 -4.50 -2.41 -5.25
CA THR A 65 -3.92 -3.76 -5.34
C THR A 65 -3.67 -4.23 -6.77
N SER A 66 -4.27 -3.54 -7.75
CA SER A 66 -4.28 -3.99 -9.14
C SER A 66 -3.75 -2.94 -10.12
N PHE A 67 -3.10 -3.43 -11.17
CA PHE A 67 -2.61 -2.65 -12.31
C PHE A 67 -2.88 -3.46 -13.58
N GLU A 68 -3.46 -2.82 -14.61
CA GLU A 68 -3.85 -3.49 -15.87
C GLU A 68 -4.60 -4.82 -15.66
N GLU A 69 -5.64 -4.78 -14.80
CA GLU A 69 -6.51 -5.93 -14.46
C GLU A 69 -5.82 -7.10 -13.73
N LYS A 70 -4.54 -6.97 -13.38
CA LYS A 70 -3.78 -7.96 -12.60
C LYS A 70 -3.61 -7.52 -11.16
N ILE A 71 -3.67 -8.47 -10.24
CA ILE A 71 -3.48 -8.26 -8.80
C ILE A 71 -2.01 -8.49 -8.45
N TYR A 72 -1.39 -7.57 -7.72
CA TYR A 72 0.03 -7.65 -7.33
C TYR A 72 0.26 -7.45 -5.83
N ILE A 73 -0.70 -6.87 -5.11
CA ILE A 73 -0.58 -6.59 -3.67
C ILE A 73 -1.76 -7.24 -2.95
N ILE A 74 -1.48 -7.90 -1.83
CA ILE A 74 -2.50 -8.30 -0.85
C ILE A 74 -2.60 -7.18 0.17
N LEU A 75 -3.79 -6.60 0.32
CA LEU A 75 -4.01 -5.53 1.29
C LEU A 75 -4.07 -6.11 2.71
N LEU A 76 -3.11 -5.74 3.56
CA LEU A 76 -3.08 -6.16 4.96
C LEU A 76 -3.68 -5.09 5.88
N GLU A 77 -3.39 -3.83 5.59
CA GLU A 77 -3.87 -2.65 6.29
C GLU A 77 -4.11 -1.54 5.27
N GLY A 78 -4.96 -0.58 5.60
CA GLY A 78 -5.22 0.54 4.73
C GLY A 78 -5.53 1.80 5.52
N ASP A 79 -4.71 2.81 5.33
CA ASP A 79 -4.92 4.12 5.94
C ASP A 79 -5.86 4.98 5.10
N THR A 80 -6.52 5.92 5.78
CA THR A 80 -7.27 7.00 5.15
C THR A 80 -6.72 8.34 5.63
N HIS A 81 -6.62 9.31 4.73
CA HIS A 81 -6.29 10.66 5.13
C HIS A 81 -7.51 11.26 5.83
N ALA A 82 -7.37 11.54 7.12
CA ALA A 82 -8.41 12.16 7.94
C ALA A 82 -7.92 13.51 8.47
N PHE A 83 -8.82 14.49 8.53
CA PHE A 83 -8.54 15.77 9.15
C PHE A 83 -8.73 15.68 10.67
N PHE A 84 -7.67 15.92 11.43
CA PHE A 84 -7.70 15.93 12.89
C PHE A 84 -7.64 17.38 13.40
N ASN A 85 -8.51 17.73 14.34
CA ASN A 85 -8.56 19.06 14.94
C ASN A 85 -8.62 19.00 16.48
N ARG A 86 -8.28 20.13 17.10
CA ARG A 86 -8.35 20.33 18.56
C ARG A 86 -9.72 20.87 18.92
N LYS A 87 -10.56 19.98 19.48
CA LYS A 87 -11.95 20.32 19.89
C LYS A 87 -11.99 21.48 20.88
N ASP A 88 -11.13 21.47 21.89
CA ASP A 88 -11.06 22.51 22.92
C ASP A 88 -10.68 23.90 22.37
N VAL A 89 -9.82 23.93 21.34
CA VAL A 89 -9.49 25.18 20.66
C VAL A 89 -10.69 25.71 19.88
N LEU A 90 -11.39 24.84 19.15
CA LEU A 90 -12.60 25.22 18.41
C LEU A 90 -13.69 25.74 19.37
N GLU A 91 -13.93 25.03 20.47
CA GLU A 91 -14.89 25.43 21.51
C GLU A 91 -14.55 26.78 22.15
N HIS A 92 -13.27 27.02 22.48
CA HIS A 92 -12.83 28.29 23.07
C HIS A 92 -13.16 29.50 22.19
N PHE A 93 -13.09 29.34 20.87
CA PHE A 93 -13.40 30.39 19.90
C PHE A 93 -14.82 30.32 19.33
N GLY A 94 -15.66 29.38 19.79
CA GLY A 94 -17.03 29.19 19.26
C GLY A 94 -17.05 28.79 17.78
N LEU A 95 -16.05 28.05 17.33
CA LEU A 95 -15.88 27.60 15.95
C LEU A 95 -16.32 26.14 15.77
N GLU A 96 -16.80 25.83 14.57
CA GLU A 96 -17.13 24.45 14.16
C GLU A 96 -15.96 23.80 13.41
N PRO A 97 -15.86 22.46 13.42
CA PRO A 97 -14.92 21.73 12.56
C PRO A 97 -15.09 22.13 11.07
N PRO A 98 -14.01 22.50 10.36
CA PRO A 98 -14.09 22.82 8.94
C PRO A 98 -14.51 21.58 8.13
N ARG A 99 -15.36 21.79 7.14
CA ARG A 99 -15.92 20.75 6.26
C ARG A 99 -15.49 20.86 4.80
N THR A 100 -14.71 21.89 4.48
CA THR A 100 -14.22 22.24 3.13
C THR A 100 -12.81 22.79 3.24
#